data_AF-B4UJY2-F1
#
_entry.id   AF-B4UJY2-F1
#
_cell.length_a   1.000
_cell.length_b   1.000
_cell.length_c   1.000
_cell.angle_alpha   90.00
_cell.angle_beta   90.00
_cell.angle_gamma   90.00
#
_symmetry.space_group_name_H-M   'P 1'
#
loop_
_entity.id
_entity.type
_entity.pdbx_description
1 polymer ?
#
loop_
_entity_poly.entity_id
_entity_poly.type
_entity_poly.pdbx_seq_one_letter_code
_entity_poly.pdbx_strand_id
1 'polypeptide(L)'
;MEQRTPSPYRRRDRLLLAVVGLSLVVSLGLFAWKDWSHDWRYYQWEFRNQVEAKLGAEKARTVPSGMLQIWVPALRHADRCPMCHQAVSWKGFEDAENPFRTHPPAILAAHPAERYGCTACHGGQGYAVDVEAAHGPVRFWEEPVLGATLGAEYSLATDKGALLQMNCNVCHRYDRETKGAKAINDAKALVAQKGCRACHVINGRGGSIGPDLTFEGDKAPEQFDYTRLLGQQTMFAWHVAHFREPKAIVPETVMPNFNFSTAQVQSLAMLVMSWRKVELPSSYLRGAPRTDPQTPAEIEEEQRMLHGPGAWFVKTGCFICHNVSSLGVKSPAQIGPDLSIAVEDVQARFGRTLDDFLRAPTGTMSVVLARQIILTPAQLDMAIQKVREAYAEHLKQKAAAGQKAPAEPASEQKTPGPGAPVRKAPAR
;
A
#
# COMPACT_ATOMS: atom_id res chain seq x y z
N MET A 1 -60.87 31.80 33.98
CA MET A 1 -60.87 31.81 32.50
C MET A 1 -60.59 33.24 32.07
N GLU A 2 -59.35 33.58 31.71
CA GLU A 2 -59.06 34.88 31.11
C GLU A 2 -59.72 34.95 29.73
N GLN A 3 -60.65 35.89 29.56
CA GLN A 3 -61.19 36.23 28.25
C GLN A 3 -60.07 36.90 27.46
N ARG A 4 -59.42 36.13 26.57
CA ARG A 4 -58.46 36.70 25.62
C ARG A 4 -59.18 37.74 24.78
N THR A 5 -58.76 39.00 24.89
CA THR A 5 -59.25 40.09 24.07
C THR A 5 -58.97 39.77 22.59
N PRO A 6 -59.98 39.87 21.71
CA PRO A 6 -59.76 39.60 20.29
C PRO A 6 -58.76 40.61 19.73
N SER A 7 -57.78 40.11 18.96
CA SER A 7 -56.76 40.96 18.35
C SER A 7 -57.40 42.11 17.56
N PRO A 8 -56.91 43.36 17.73
CA PRO A 8 -57.39 44.51 16.97
C PRO A 8 -57.13 44.37 15.46
N TYR A 9 -56.29 43.43 15.03
CA TYR A 9 -55.92 43.20 13.63
C TYR A 9 -56.43 41.87 13.07
N ARG A 10 -57.60 41.41 13.49
CA ARG A 10 -58.21 40.11 13.12
C ARG A 10 -58.10 39.71 11.63
N ARG A 11 -58.22 40.67 10.69
CA ARG A 11 -58.03 40.38 9.24
C ARG A 11 -56.58 40.11 8.88
N ARG A 12 -55.64 40.88 9.42
CA ARG A 12 -54.19 40.70 9.20
C ARG A 12 -53.70 39.41 9.84
N ASP A 13 -54.16 39.11 11.05
CA ASP A 13 -53.78 37.88 11.76
C ASP A 13 -54.28 36.62 11.05
N ARG A 14 -55.50 36.64 10.51
CA ARG A 14 -56.02 35.55 9.68
C ARG A 14 -55.23 35.36 8.39
N LEU A 15 -54.86 36.46 7.73
CA LEU A 15 -54.03 36.41 6.53
C LEU A 15 -52.63 35.85 6.87
N LEU A 16 -52.02 36.33 7.95
CA LEU A 16 -50.73 35.84 8.45
C LEU A 16 -50.78 34.34 8.77
N LEU A 17 -51.78 33.89 9.53
CA LEU A 17 -51.95 32.47 9.84
C LEU A 17 -52.20 31.62 8.59
N ALA A 18 -52.95 32.13 7.60
CA ALA A 18 -53.15 31.44 6.34
C ALA A 18 -51.85 31.34 5.51
N VAL A 19 -51.04 32.40 5.48
CA VAL A 19 -49.73 32.40 4.82
C VAL A 19 -48.76 31.44 5.51
N VAL A 20 -48.70 31.43 6.84
CA VAL A 20 -47.89 30.48 7.61
C VAL A 20 -48.38 29.04 7.40
N GLY A 21 -49.69 28.82 7.38
CA GLY A 21 -50.25 27.50 7.09
C GLY A 21 -49.88 27.02 5.69
N LEU A 22 -50.01 27.90 4.68
CA LEU A 22 -49.61 27.59 3.31
C LEU A 22 -48.10 27.31 3.20
N SER A 23 -47.26 28.10 3.85
CA SER A 23 -45.81 27.89 3.81
C SER A 23 -45.43 26.55 4.44
N LEU A 24 -46.05 26.16 5.56
CA LEU A 24 -45.83 24.85 6.18
C LEU A 24 -46.24 23.68 5.26
N VAL A 25 -47.37 23.79 4.56
CA VAL A 25 -47.81 22.77 3.60
C VAL A 25 -46.86 22.67 2.42
N VAL A 26 -46.44 23.81 1.86
CA VAL A 26 -45.44 23.84 0.77
C VAL A 26 -44.11 23.26 1.23
N SER A 27 -43.62 23.64 2.41
CA SER A 27 -42.41 23.07 2.99
C SER A 27 -42.53 21.56 3.18
N LEU A 28 -43.65 21.05 3.73
CA LEU A 28 -43.88 19.62 3.88
C LEU A 28 -43.85 18.89 2.53
N GLY A 29 -44.50 19.46 1.51
CA GLY A 29 -44.47 18.93 0.15
C GLY A 29 -43.05 18.88 -0.44
N LEU A 30 -42.25 19.92 -0.23
CA LEU A 30 -40.85 19.97 -0.67
C LEU A 30 -39.97 18.97 0.07
N PHE A 31 -40.16 18.81 1.38
CA PHE A 31 -39.44 17.80 2.17
C PHE A 31 -39.81 16.38 1.74
N ALA A 32 -41.10 16.10 1.57
CA ALA A 32 -41.55 14.79 1.08
C ALA A 32 -41.04 14.51 -0.33
N TRP A 33 -41.03 15.50 -1.23
CA TRP A 33 -40.46 15.35 -2.57
C TRP A 33 -38.96 15.09 -2.53
N LYS A 34 -38.21 15.84 -1.72
CA LYS A 34 -36.77 15.67 -1.55
C LYS A 34 -36.41 14.29 -0.97
N ASP A 35 -37.15 13.82 0.04
CA ASP A 35 -36.97 12.49 0.64
C ASP A 35 -37.37 11.37 -0.34
N TRP A 36 -38.30 11.64 -1.25
CA TRP A 36 -38.70 10.71 -2.29
C TRP A 36 -37.69 10.66 -3.46
N SER A 37 -36.95 11.73 -3.71
CA SER A 37 -36.02 11.89 -4.84
C SER A 37 -34.58 11.46 -4.50
N HIS A 38 -34.39 10.18 -4.18
CA HIS A 38 -33.07 9.60 -3.95
C HIS A 38 -32.62 8.67 -5.08
N ASP A 39 -31.31 8.69 -5.37
CA ASP A 39 -30.72 7.98 -6.51
C ASP A 39 -30.98 6.47 -6.48
N TRP A 40 -30.94 5.86 -5.29
CA TRP A 40 -31.09 4.41 -5.12
C TRP A 40 -32.39 3.85 -5.70
N ARG A 41 -33.46 4.67 -5.75
CA ARG A 41 -34.77 4.24 -6.26
C ARG A 41 -34.74 3.99 -7.76
N TYR A 42 -34.00 4.83 -8.49
CA TYR A 42 -33.74 4.62 -9.91
C TYR A 42 -32.96 3.33 -10.12
N TYR A 43 -31.87 3.10 -9.38
CA TYR A 43 -31.06 1.89 -9.52
C TYR A 43 -31.83 0.61 -9.17
N GLN A 44 -32.68 0.60 -8.14
CA GLN A 44 -33.53 -0.56 -7.84
C GLN A 44 -34.58 -0.84 -8.91
N TRP A 45 -35.19 0.23 -9.46
CA TRP A 45 -36.14 0.11 -10.55
C TRP A 45 -35.47 -0.47 -11.80
N GLU A 46 -34.30 0.06 -12.17
CA GLU A 46 -33.54 -0.38 -13.33
C GLU A 46 -33.06 -1.83 -13.18
N PHE A 47 -32.52 -2.19 -12.01
CA PHE A 47 -32.09 -3.57 -11.76
C PHE A 47 -33.27 -4.56 -11.85
N ARG A 48 -34.44 -4.20 -11.31
CA ARG A 48 -35.64 -5.02 -11.44
C ARG A 48 -36.02 -5.25 -12.90
N ASN A 49 -35.97 -4.20 -13.73
CA ASN A 49 -36.25 -4.31 -15.16
C ASN A 49 -35.25 -5.23 -15.86
N GLN A 50 -33.96 -5.16 -15.50
CA GLN A 50 -32.94 -6.05 -16.06
C GLN A 50 -33.14 -7.50 -15.64
N VAL A 51 -33.52 -7.74 -14.38
CA VAL A 51 -33.90 -9.08 -13.90
C VAL A 51 -35.14 -9.58 -14.63
N GLU A 52 -36.15 -8.75 -14.85
CA GLU A 52 -37.35 -9.12 -15.60
C GLU A 52 -37.01 -9.49 -17.05
N ALA A 53 -36.23 -8.67 -17.72
CA ALA A 53 -35.81 -8.89 -19.10
C ALA A 53 -34.96 -10.16 -19.26
N LYS A 54 -34.09 -10.47 -18.28
CA LYS A 54 -33.13 -11.58 -18.37
C LYS A 54 -33.63 -12.89 -17.76
N LEU A 55 -34.35 -12.83 -16.66
CA LEU A 55 -34.74 -13.98 -15.82
C LEU A 55 -36.26 -14.12 -15.67
N GLY A 56 -37.05 -13.21 -16.23
CA GLY A 56 -38.51 -13.22 -16.22
C GLY A 56 -39.16 -12.51 -15.03
N ALA A 57 -40.44 -12.20 -15.16
CA ALA A 57 -41.21 -11.41 -14.20
C ALA A 57 -41.28 -12.03 -12.80
N GLU A 58 -41.36 -13.37 -12.70
CA GLU A 58 -41.38 -14.05 -11.40
C GLU A 58 -40.08 -13.83 -10.63
N LYS A 59 -38.93 -13.85 -11.32
CA LYS A 59 -37.64 -13.57 -10.69
C LYS A 59 -37.54 -12.10 -10.28
N ALA A 60 -38.03 -11.19 -11.12
CA ALA A 60 -38.00 -9.75 -10.85
C ALA A 60 -38.78 -9.36 -9.59
N ARG A 61 -39.88 -10.06 -9.28
CA ARG A 61 -40.65 -9.86 -8.03
C ARG A 61 -39.86 -10.22 -6.76
N THR A 62 -38.82 -11.05 -6.87
CA THR A 62 -37.96 -11.41 -5.73
C THR A 62 -36.86 -10.38 -5.45
N VAL A 63 -36.68 -9.38 -6.33
CA VAL A 63 -35.70 -8.32 -6.13
C VAL A 63 -36.11 -7.46 -4.93
N PRO A 64 -35.28 -7.38 -3.87
CA PRO A 64 -35.59 -6.56 -2.70
C PRO A 64 -35.81 -5.09 -3.07
N SER A 65 -36.64 -4.38 -2.31
CA SER A 65 -36.87 -2.95 -2.51
C SER A 65 -36.83 -2.18 -1.20
N GLY A 66 -36.61 -0.87 -1.30
CA GLY A 66 -36.53 0.02 -0.14
C GLY A 66 -35.11 0.18 0.39
N MET A 67 -35.00 0.64 1.63
CA MET A 67 -33.70 0.87 2.27
C MET A 67 -33.08 -0.45 2.71
N LEU A 68 -32.06 -0.88 1.98
CA LEU A 68 -31.28 -2.08 2.27
C LEU A 68 -30.01 -1.70 3.02
N GLN A 69 -29.68 -2.44 4.08
CA GLN A 69 -28.50 -2.17 4.89
C GLN A 69 -27.87 -3.48 5.35
N ILE A 70 -26.56 -3.61 5.14
CA ILE A 70 -25.72 -4.58 5.82
C ILE A 70 -25.22 -3.91 7.10
N TRP A 71 -25.42 -4.54 8.24
CA TRP A 71 -24.87 -4.10 9.51
C TRP A 71 -23.92 -5.16 10.04
N VAL A 72 -22.64 -4.79 10.23
CA VAL A 72 -21.60 -5.66 10.78
C VAL A 72 -21.19 -5.13 12.16
N PRO A 73 -21.82 -5.61 13.25
CA PRO A 73 -21.55 -5.11 14.60
C PRO A 73 -20.07 -5.21 14.99
N ALA A 74 -19.41 -6.31 14.59
CA ALA A 74 -18.03 -6.60 14.94
C ALA A 74 -17.01 -5.60 14.37
N LEU A 75 -17.35 -4.97 13.24
CA LEU A 75 -16.54 -3.92 12.59
C LEU A 75 -17.15 -2.52 12.81
N ARG A 76 -18.29 -2.43 13.50
CA ARG A 76 -19.08 -1.20 13.69
C ARG A 76 -19.36 -0.48 12.34
N HIS A 77 -19.58 -1.27 11.30
CA HIS A 77 -19.76 -0.81 9.93
C HIS A 77 -21.19 -1.05 9.46
N ALA A 78 -21.78 -0.04 8.80
CA ALA A 78 -23.06 -0.15 8.13
C ALA A 78 -22.90 0.24 6.66
N ASP A 79 -23.44 -0.57 5.77
CA ASP A 79 -23.36 -0.35 4.33
C ASP A 79 -24.73 -0.41 3.68
N ARG A 80 -25.07 0.66 2.97
CA ARG A 80 -26.26 0.77 2.13
C ARG A 80 -25.94 0.69 0.64
N CYS A 81 -24.69 0.38 0.30
CA CYS A 81 -24.26 0.08 -1.07
C CYS A 81 -25.16 -0.95 -1.80
N PRO A 82 -25.68 -2.01 -1.13
CA PRO A 82 -26.60 -2.95 -1.78
C PRO A 82 -27.91 -2.33 -2.26
N MET A 83 -28.27 -1.10 -1.86
CA MET A 83 -29.44 -0.43 -2.40
C MET A 83 -29.30 -0.12 -3.90
N CYS A 84 -28.10 0.23 -4.36
CA CYS A 84 -27.81 0.49 -5.78
C CYS A 84 -27.11 -0.72 -6.43
N HIS A 85 -26.22 -1.38 -5.71
CA HIS A 85 -25.43 -2.52 -6.17
C HIS A 85 -26.13 -3.86 -5.88
N GLN A 86 -27.39 -3.99 -6.27
CA GLN A 86 -28.20 -5.17 -5.92
C GLN A 86 -27.70 -6.47 -6.56
N ALA A 87 -27.04 -6.38 -7.71
CA ALA A 87 -26.58 -7.52 -8.48
C ALA A 87 -25.40 -8.29 -7.87
N VAL A 88 -24.74 -7.75 -6.83
CA VAL A 88 -23.49 -8.31 -6.29
C VAL A 88 -23.60 -9.78 -5.88
N SER A 89 -24.77 -10.20 -5.40
CA SER A 89 -25.06 -11.57 -4.97
C SER A 89 -25.90 -12.38 -5.99
N TRP A 90 -26.18 -11.80 -7.17
CA TRP A 90 -27.01 -12.43 -8.20
C TRP A 90 -26.16 -13.13 -9.24
N LYS A 91 -26.56 -14.34 -9.64
CA LYS A 91 -25.94 -15.05 -10.76
C LYS A 91 -26.50 -14.55 -12.09
N GLY A 92 -25.67 -14.53 -13.12
CA GLY A 92 -26.08 -14.16 -14.47
C GLY A 92 -25.93 -12.66 -14.76
N PHE A 93 -25.24 -11.88 -13.93
CA PHE A 93 -24.92 -10.48 -14.18
C PHE A 93 -23.40 -10.22 -14.19
N GLU A 94 -22.60 -11.26 -14.43
CA GLU A 94 -21.14 -11.19 -14.40
C GLU A 94 -20.58 -10.23 -15.45
N ASP A 95 -21.21 -10.18 -16.63
CA ASP A 95 -20.82 -9.32 -17.75
C ASP A 95 -21.52 -7.94 -17.75
N ALA A 96 -22.46 -7.70 -16.83
CA ALA A 96 -23.19 -6.43 -16.76
C ALA A 96 -22.26 -5.27 -16.36
N GLU A 97 -22.69 -4.04 -16.61
CA GLU A 97 -21.97 -2.85 -16.16
C GLU A 97 -22.26 -2.56 -14.69
N ASN A 98 -21.34 -1.85 -14.02
CA ASN A 98 -21.62 -1.33 -12.68
C ASN A 98 -22.76 -0.29 -12.75
N PRO A 99 -23.68 -0.27 -11.77
CA PRO A 99 -23.65 -0.99 -10.49
C PRO A 99 -24.30 -2.40 -10.51
N PHE A 100 -24.79 -2.86 -11.67
CA PHE A 100 -25.54 -4.12 -11.82
C PHE A 100 -24.67 -5.33 -12.12
N ARG A 101 -23.38 -5.28 -11.81
CA ARG A 101 -22.44 -6.37 -12.02
C ARG A 101 -22.41 -7.34 -10.84
N THR A 102 -22.41 -8.65 -11.13
CA THR A 102 -22.16 -9.70 -10.13
C THR A 102 -20.75 -9.62 -9.58
N HIS A 103 -20.59 -9.84 -8.27
CA HIS A 103 -19.28 -9.82 -7.65
C HIS A 103 -18.44 -11.05 -8.04
N PRO A 104 -17.11 -10.92 -8.22
CA PRO A 104 -16.22 -12.06 -8.38
C PRO A 104 -16.39 -13.10 -7.24
N PRO A 105 -16.71 -14.36 -7.53
CA PRO A 105 -17.13 -15.34 -6.52
C PRO A 105 -16.01 -15.74 -5.56
N ALA A 106 -14.75 -15.73 -6.03
CA ALA A 106 -13.61 -16.18 -5.23
C ALA A 106 -13.38 -15.32 -3.96
N ILE A 107 -13.65 -14.02 -4.02
CA ILE A 107 -13.47 -13.11 -2.88
C ILE A 107 -14.61 -13.28 -1.88
N LEU A 108 -15.87 -13.29 -2.33
CA LEU A 108 -17.02 -13.43 -1.41
C LEU A 108 -17.11 -14.82 -0.76
N ALA A 109 -16.57 -15.85 -1.40
CA ALA A 109 -16.44 -17.17 -0.78
C ALA A 109 -15.56 -17.13 0.48
N ALA A 110 -14.52 -16.29 0.49
CA ALA A 110 -13.64 -16.09 1.64
C ALA A 110 -14.10 -14.92 2.55
N HIS A 111 -14.78 -13.93 1.97
CA HIS A 111 -15.21 -12.68 2.62
C HIS A 111 -16.69 -12.39 2.32
N PRO A 112 -17.64 -13.10 2.97
CA PRO A 112 -19.07 -12.82 2.76
C PRO A 112 -19.41 -11.38 3.14
N ALA A 113 -20.16 -10.68 2.28
CA ALA A 113 -20.47 -9.25 2.49
C ALA A 113 -21.23 -9.00 3.81
N GLU A 114 -22.03 -9.97 4.26
CA GLU A 114 -22.77 -9.91 5.52
C GLU A 114 -21.86 -9.90 6.76
N ARG A 115 -20.60 -10.35 6.61
CA ARG A 115 -19.61 -10.39 7.69
C ARG A 115 -18.58 -9.28 7.62
N TYR A 116 -18.36 -8.69 6.45
CA TYR A 116 -17.29 -7.70 6.24
C TYR A 116 -17.81 -6.32 5.84
N GLY A 117 -19.00 -6.24 5.24
CA GLY A 117 -19.46 -5.02 4.60
C GLY A 117 -18.81 -4.78 3.23
N CYS A 118 -19.26 -3.74 2.54
CA CYS A 118 -18.74 -3.28 1.25
C CYS A 118 -17.60 -2.26 1.44
N THR A 119 -17.79 -1.29 2.34
CA THR A 119 -16.83 -0.18 2.53
C THR A 119 -15.52 -0.64 3.17
N ALA A 120 -15.53 -1.71 3.97
CA ALA A 120 -14.31 -2.31 4.50
C ALA A 120 -13.32 -2.77 3.41
N CYS A 121 -13.81 -3.08 2.21
CA CYS A 121 -12.99 -3.43 1.05
C CYS A 121 -12.84 -2.26 0.08
N HIS A 122 -13.95 -1.58 -0.23
CA HIS A 122 -14.01 -0.60 -1.31
C HIS A 122 -13.77 0.85 -0.88
N GLY A 123 -13.80 1.16 0.42
CA GLY A 123 -13.96 2.55 0.88
C GLY A 123 -15.34 3.11 0.55
N GLY A 124 -15.49 4.42 0.63
CA GLY A 124 -16.76 5.11 0.46
C GLY A 124 -17.50 5.36 1.78
N GLN A 125 -18.68 5.95 1.67
CA GLN A 125 -19.55 6.27 2.79
C GLN A 125 -20.72 5.30 2.85
N GLY A 126 -20.65 4.32 3.76
CA GLY A 126 -21.64 3.25 3.86
C GLY A 126 -23.04 3.71 4.28
N TYR A 127 -23.16 4.84 4.98
CA TYR A 127 -24.46 5.38 5.40
C TYR A 127 -25.20 6.17 4.32
N ALA A 128 -24.48 6.62 3.28
CA ALA A 128 -25.06 7.46 2.25
C ALA A 128 -26.02 6.68 1.36
N VAL A 129 -27.01 7.39 0.82
CA VAL A 129 -28.07 6.82 -0.01
C VAL A 129 -28.08 7.40 -1.43
N ASP A 130 -27.23 8.40 -1.69
CA ASP A 130 -27.05 9.09 -2.96
C ASP A 130 -25.62 8.85 -3.46
N VAL A 131 -25.44 8.83 -4.79
CA VAL A 131 -24.20 8.35 -5.43
C VAL A 131 -22.98 9.21 -5.05
N GLU A 132 -23.12 10.53 -5.13
CA GLU A 132 -22.03 11.47 -4.82
C GLU A 132 -21.56 11.31 -3.37
N ALA A 133 -22.50 11.27 -2.42
CA ALA A 133 -22.19 11.09 -1.01
C ALA A 133 -21.60 9.72 -0.72
N ALA A 134 -22.11 8.65 -1.34
CA ALA A 134 -21.65 7.27 -1.11
C ALA A 134 -20.25 7.00 -1.67
N HIS A 135 -19.93 7.56 -2.84
CA HIS A 135 -18.62 7.34 -3.45
C HIS A 135 -17.53 8.22 -2.85
N GLY A 136 -17.90 9.27 -2.11
CA GLY A 136 -17.00 10.01 -1.27
C GLY A 136 -16.12 11.12 -1.88
N PRO A 137 -16.25 11.58 -3.15
CA PRO A 137 -15.59 12.83 -3.59
C PRO A 137 -16.31 14.06 -3.00
N VAL A 138 -16.61 14.03 -1.70
CA VAL A 138 -17.31 15.08 -0.96
C VAL A 138 -16.34 15.75 0.00
N ARG A 139 -16.56 17.05 0.22
CA ARG A 139 -15.70 17.85 1.10
C ARG A 139 -15.68 17.24 2.51
N PHE A 140 -14.48 17.11 3.09
CA PHE A 140 -14.21 16.56 4.42
C PHE A 140 -14.43 15.04 4.59
N TRP A 141 -14.64 14.31 3.50
CA TRP A 141 -14.65 12.85 3.54
C TRP A 141 -13.30 12.30 3.04
N GLU A 142 -12.64 11.52 3.89
CA GLU A 142 -11.26 11.07 3.63
C GLU A 142 -11.17 9.65 3.06
N GLU A 143 -12.30 8.94 3.00
CA GLU A 143 -12.36 7.55 2.55
C GLU A 143 -13.23 7.40 1.29
N PRO A 144 -12.83 7.95 0.12
CA PRO A 144 -13.57 7.74 -1.12
C PRO A 144 -13.55 6.27 -1.54
N VAL A 145 -14.45 5.91 -2.46
CA VAL A 145 -14.43 4.58 -3.09
C VAL A 145 -13.14 4.43 -3.91
N LEU A 146 -12.36 3.41 -3.56
CA LEU A 146 -11.06 3.06 -4.12
C LEU A 146 -11.22 2.27 -5.44
N GLY A 147 -12.09 2.77 -6.32
CA GLY A 147 -12.45 2.12 -7.58
C GLY A 147 -11.59 2.55 -8.77
N ALA A 148 -11.94 2.02 -9.95
CA ALA A 148 -11.25 2.31 -11.20
C ALA A 148 -11.23 3.79 -11.59
N THR A 149 -12.27 4.55 -11.24
CA THR A 149 -12.35 6.00 -11.48
C THR A 149 -11.22 6.74 -10.77
N LEU A 150 -11.06 6.52 -9.46
CA LEU A 150 -10.01 7.15 -8.68
C LEU A 150 -8.61 6.70 -9.13
N GLY A 151 -8.45 5.41 -9.50
CA GLY A 151 -7.20 4.94 -10.06
C GLY A 151 -6.88 5.50 -11.46
N ALA A 152 -7.89 5.88 -12.24
CA ALA A 152 -7.70 6.58 -13.49
C ALA A 152 -7.24 8.03 -13.24
N GLU A 153 -7.84 8.74 -12.28
CA GLU A 153 -7.43 10.08 -11.86
C GLU A 153 -5.97 10.11 -11.40
N TYR A 154 -5.55 9.14 -10.58
CA TYR A 154 -4.16 8.99 -10.16
C TYR A 154 -3.23 8.39 -11.22
N SER A 155 -3.72 8.14 -12.42
CA SER A 155 -2.93 7.61 -13.54
C SER A 155 -2.16 6.34 -13.15
N LEU A 156 -2.83 5.39 -12.48
CA LEU A 156 -2.18 4.14 -12.08
C LEU A 156 -1.60 3.41 -13.28
N ALA A 157 -0.32 3.01 -13.19
CA ALA A 157 0.39 2.34 -14.26
C ALA A 157 -0.08 0.90 -14.49
N THR A 158 -0.70 0.30 -13.48
CA THR A 158 -1.21 -1.07 -13.48
C THR A 158 -2.74 -1.08 -13.61
N ASP A 159 -3.40 -2.04 -12.96
CA ASP A 159 -4.85 -2.07 -12.79
C ASP A 159 -5.36 -0.77 -12.13
N LYS A 160 -6.39 -0.16 -12.73
CA LYS A 160 -7.05 1.05 -12.22
C LYS A 160 -7.83 0.77 -10.93
N GLY A 161 -8.23 -0.47 -10.68
CA GLY A 161 -8.85 -0.88 -9.41
C GLY A 161 -7.85 -1.13 -8.28
N ALA A 162 -6.53 -0.98 -8.49
CA ALA A 162 -5.54 -1.45 -7.53
C ALA A 162 -5.59 -0.75 -6.15
N LEU A 163 -6.13 0.48 -6.07
CA LEU A 163 -6.25 1.22 -4.80
C LEU A 163 -7.05 0.45 -3.75
N LEU A 164 -8.07 -0.32 -4.14
CA LEU A 164 -8.86 -1.13 -3.20
C LEU A 164 -7.98 -2.11 -2.41
N GLN A 165 -6.84 -2.51 -2.96
CA GLN A 165 -5.94 -3.46 -2.32
C GLN A 165 -5.33 -2.89 -1.04
N MET A 166 -5.29 -1.56 -0.85
CA MET A 166 -4.93 -0.93 0.42
C MET A 166 -5.76 -1.49 1.57
N ASN A 167 -7.07 -1.67 1.35
CA ASN A 167 -7.98 -2.20 2.36
C ASN A 167 -7.80 -3.70 2.60
N CYS A 168 -7.30 -4.47 1.63
CA CYS A 168 -6.92 -5.87 1.89
C CYS A 168 -5.82 -5.94 2.96
N ASN A 169 -4.89 -4.99 2.95
CA ASN A 169 -3.77 -4.99 3.88
C ASN A 169 -4.16 -4.57 5.31
N VAL A 170 -5.36 -4.03 5.53
CA VAL A 170 -5.89 -3.74 6.88
C VAL A 170 -5.99 -5.03 7.71
N CYS A 171 -6.50 -6.11 7.13
CA CYS A 171 -6.57 -7.42 7.79
C CYS A 171 -5.35 -8.30 7.49
N HIS A 172 -4.80 -8.20 6.27
CA HIS A 172 -3.69 -9.03 5.80
C HIS A 172 -2.31 -8.38 6.00
N ARG A 173 -2.19 -7.46 6.97
CA ARG A 173 -0.98 -6.66 7.20
C ARG A 173 0.30 -7.49 7.35
N TYR A 174 0.19 -8.62 8.04
CA TYR A 174 1.32 -9.51 8.40
C TYR A 174 1.48 -10.69 7.44
N ASP A 175 0.58 -10.86 6.48
CA ASP A 175 0.76 -11.91 5.47
C ASP A 175 1.95 -11.55 4.57
N ARG A 176 2.79 -12.54 4.24
CA ARG A 176 3.83 -12.37 3.22
C ARG A 176 3.23 -12.05 1.85
N GLU A 177 2.17 -12.79 1.51
CA GLU A 177 1.39 -12.59 0.29
C GLU A 177 -0.11 -12.77 0.55
N THR A 178 -0.91 -11.93 -0.11
CA THR A 178 -2.37 -11.94 -0.05
C THR A 178 -2.93 -12.20 -1.44
N LYS A 179 -3.69 -13.29 -1.61
CA LYS A 179 -4.29 -13.65 -2.90
C LYS A 179 -5.24 -12.54 -3.37
N GLY A 180 -5.06 -12.09 -4.61
CA GLY A 180 -5.88 -11.01 -5.20
C GLY A 180 -5.37 -9.59 -4.92
N ALA A 181 -4.31 -9.41 -4.12
CA ALA A 181 -3.73 -8.10 -3.80
C ALA A 181 -2.34 -7.92 -4.42
N LYS A 182 -2.25 -8.01 -5.75
CA LYS A 182 -0.96 -8.00 -6.47
C LYS A 182 -0.08 -6.79 -6.14
N ALA A 183 -0.63 -5.57 -6.16
CA ALA A 183 0.14 -4.36 -5.91
C ALA A 183 0.68 -4.31 -4.48
N ILE A 184 -0.11 -4.77 -3.50
CA ILE A 184 0.35 -4.91 -2.11
C ILE A 184 1.45 -5.98 -1.99
N ASN A 185 1.31 -7.11 -2.67
CA ASN A 185 2.33 -8.16 -2.66
C ASN A 185 3.64 -7.69 -3.30
N ASP A 186 3.56 -7.01 -4.45
CA ASP A 186 4.72 -6.42 -5.12
C ASP A 186 5.41 -5.42 -4.18
N ALA A 187 4.64 -4.57 -3.49
CA ALA A 187 5.18 -3.60 -2.52
C ALA A 187 5.82 -4.28 -1.30
N LYS A 188 5.20 -5.32 -0.73
CA LYS A 188 5.77 -6.09 0.39
C LYS A 188 7.10 -6.74 -0.02
N ALA A 189 7.16 -7.29 -1.23
CA ALA A 189 8.39 -7.83 -1.78
C ALA A 189 9.48 -6.74 -1.93
N LEU A 190 9.13 -5.54 -2.40
CA LEU A 190 10.07 -4.42 -2.47
C LEU A 190 10.56 -3.97 -1.09
N VAL A 191 9.68 -3.88 -0.10
CA VAL A 191 10.06 -3.53 1.29
C VAL A 191 11.10 -4.50 1.83
N ALA A 192 10.93 -5.80 1.56
CA ALA A 192 11.90 -6.82 1.93
C ALA A 192 13.20 -6.73 1.12
N GLN A 193 13.11 -6.70 -0.22
CA GLN A 193 14.26 -6.73 -1.13
C GLN A 193 15.15 -5.48 -1.05
N LYS A 194 14.55 -4.32 -0.79
CA LYS A 194 15.27 -3.04 -0.63
C LYS A 194 15.60 -2.73 0.83
N GLY A 195 15.20 -3.63 1.74
CA GLY A 195 15.45 -3.54 3.16
C GLY A 195 15.01 -2.22 3.78
N CYS A 196 13.78 -1.76 3.48
CA CYS A 196 13.27 -0.50 4.05
C CYS A 196 13.31 -0.51 5.59
N ARG A 197 13.19 -1.69 6.21
CA ARG A 197 13.31 -1.92 7.66
C ARG A 197 14.71 -1.63 8.23
N ALA A 198 15.74 -1.55 7.39
CA ALA A 198 17.10 -1.20 7.83
C ALA A 198 17.16 0.24 8.38
N CYS A 199 16.35 1.13 7.80
CA CYS A 199 16.29 2.54 8.17
C CYS A 199 14.98 2.91 8.88
N HIS A 200 13.85 2.29 8.51
CA HIS A 200 12.54 2.62 9.05
C HIS A 200 12.05 1.58 10.06
N VAL A 201 11.34 2.04 11.08
CA VAL A 201 10.48 1.16 11.89
C VAL A 201 9.21 0.87 11.11
N ILE A 202 8.87 -0.41 10.99
CA ILE A 202 7.63 -0.88 10.35
C ILE A 202 7.06 -1.97 11.25
N ASN A 203 5.77 -1.97 11.56
CA ASN A 203 5.17 -2.93 12.49
C ASN A 203 5.93 -3.01 13.85
N GLY A 204 6.47 -1.88 14.33
CA GLY A 204 7.24 -1.83 15.60
C GLY A 204 8.65 -2.43 15.56
N ARG A 205 9.19 -2.79 14.38
CA ARG A 205 10.57 -3.29 14.22
C ARG A 205 11.30 -2.56 13.09
N GLY A 206 12.57 -2.24 13.28
CA GLY A 206 13.45 -1.73 12.24
C GLY A 206 14.48 -0.74 12.76
N GLY A 207 15.08 0.04 11.85
CA GLY A 207 16.01 1.12 12.18
C GLY A 207 15.31 2.43 12.54
N SER A 208 16.07 3.37 13.10
CA SER A 208 15.63 4.70 13.53
C SER A 208 16.24 5.84 12.71
N ILE A 209 16.92 5.51 11.60
CA ILE A 209 17.49 6.49 10.67
C ILE A 209 16.37 7.24 9.94
N GLY A 210 15.37 6.51 9.47
CA GLY A 210 14.15 7.03 8.85
C GLY A 210 13.01 7.13 9.86
N PRO A 211 11.91 7.83 9.52
CA PRO A 211 10.72 7.90 10.35
C PRO A 211 10.09 6.52 10.59
N ASP A 212 9.37 6.37 11.70
CA ASP A 212 8.51 5.22 11.94
C ASP A 212 7.31 5.23 10.99
N LEU A 213 7.21 4.21 10.16
CA LEU A 213 6.14 4.03 9.18
C LEU A 213 5.03 3.10 9.69
N THR A 214 5.11 2.61 10.93
CA THR A 214 4.14 1.66 11.49
C THR A 214 2.71 2.15 11.36
N PHE A 215 2.48 3.46 11.43
CA PHE A 215 1.16 4.06 11.29
C PHE A 215 1.15 5.22 10.28
N GLU A 216 1.95 5.11 9.21
CA GLU A 216 2.06 6.18 8.21
C GLU A 216 0.71 6.52 7.57
N GLY A 217 -0.16 5.53 7.39
CA GLY A 217 -1.51 5.73 6.85
C GLY A 217 -2.48 6.50 7.76
N ASP A 218 -2.14 6.70 9.03
CA ASP A 218 -2.96 7.48 9.98
C ASP A 218 -2.62 8.98 9.94
N LYS A 219 -1.61 9.39 9.17
CA LYS A 219 -1.25 10.80 9.06
C LYS A 219 -2.33 11.56 8.31
N ALA A 220 -2.76 12.68 8.90
CA ALA A 220 -3.68 13.62 8.27
C ALA A 220 -3.00 14.37 7.12
N PRO A 221 -3.76 14.85 6.11
CA PRO A 221 -3.19 15.56 4.96
C PRO A 221 -2.27 16.73 5.33
N GLU A 222 -2.53 17.44 6.42
CA GLU A 222 -1.75 18.61 6.87
C GLU A 222 -0.37 18.26 7.43
N GLN A 223 -0.11 16.98 7.71
CA GLN A 223 1.21 16.51 8.18
C GLN A 223 2.23 16.34 7.03
N PHE A 224 1.80 16.53 5.78
CA PHE A 224 2.65 16.43 4.60
C PHE A 224 2.96 17.81 4.02
N ASP A 225 4.23 18.04 3.66
CA ASP A 225 4.65 19.24 2.95
C ASP A 225 4.43 19.07 1.43
N TYR A 226 3.42 19.74 0.89
CA TYR A 226 3.10 19.74 -0.54
C TYR A 226 3.78 20.85 -1.34
N THR A 227 4.61 21.70 -0.72
CA THR A 227 5.20 22.89 -1.39
C THR A 227 6.07 22.54 -2.60
N ARG A 228 6.66 21.35 -2.61
CA ARG A 228 7.51 20.83 -3.70
C ARG A 228 6.80 19.82 -4.61
N LEU A 229 5.52 19.55 -4.35
CA LEU A 229 4.74 18.60 -5.12
C LEU A 229 4.10 19.29 -6.34
N LEU A 230 4.32 18.71 -7.52
CA LEU A 230 3.69 19.15 -8.76
C LEU A 230 2.43 18.32 -9.03
N GLY A 231 1.35 18.99 -9.46
CA GLY A 231 0.09 18.33 -9.79
C GLY A 231 -0.87 18.23 -8.59
N GLN A 232 -1.51 17.08 -8.44
CA GLN A 232 -2.51 16.86 -7.38
C GLN A 232 -1.85 16.82 -5.99
N GLN A 233 -2.32 17.67 -5.09
CA GLN A 233 -1.83 17.76 -3.71
C GLN A 233 -2.58 16.76 -2.82
N THR A 234 -2.24 15.48 -2.97
CA THR A 234 -2.82 14.40 -2.15
C THR A 234 -1.72 13.61 -1.47
N MET A 235 -2.05 12.95 -0.36
CA MET A 235 -1.12 12.06 0.34
C MET A 235 -0.57 10.97 -0.59
N PHE A 236 -1.41 10.40 -1.46
CA PHE A 236 -0.98 9.40 -2.43
C PHE A 236 0.08 9.95 -3.39
N ALA A 237 -0.17 11.13 -3.97
CA ALA A 237 0.77 11.79 -4.88
C ALA A 237 2.09 12.16 -4.17
N TRP A 238 2.02 12.60 -2.91
CA TRP A 238 3.20 12.89 -2.10
C TRP A 238 4.08 11.65 -1.90
N HIS A 239 3.50 10.51 -1.51
CA HIS A 239 4.25 9.26 -1.33
C HIS A 239 4.84 8.77 -2.66
N VAL A 240 4.08 8.82 -3.76
CA VAL A 240 4.57 8.47 -5.09
C VAL A 240 5.77 9.31 -5.48
N ALA A 241 5.68 10.64 -5.30
CA ALA A 241 6.76 11.55 -5.63
C ALA A 241 7.99 11.34 -4.72
N HIS A 242 7.77 11.13 -3.42
CA HIS A 242 8.85 10.88 -2.47
C HIS A 242 9.58 9.56 -2.77
N PHE A 243 8.88 8.47 -3.10
CA PHE A 243 9.53 7.23 -3.52
C PHE A 243 10.26 7.33 -4.86
N ARG A 244 9.83 8.24 -5.74
CA ARG A 244 10.44 8.45 -7.06
C ARG A 244 11.72 9.26 -6.99
N GLU A 245 11.71 10.36 -6.25
CA GLU A 245 12.86 11.22 -6.03
C GLU A 245 12.80 11.82 -4.61
N PRO A 246 13.32 11.11 -3.59
CA PRO A 246 13.18 11.50 -2.19
C PRO A 246 13.66 12.92 -1.90
N LYS A 247 14.80 13.32 -2.48
CA LYS A 247 15.42 14.63 -2.23
C LYS A 247 14.69 15.79 -2.90
N ALA A 248 13.91 15.54 -3.94
CA ALA A 248 13.06 16.58 -4.54
C ALA A 248 11.89 16.96 -3.63
N ILE A 249 11.37 16.00 -2.84
CA ILE A 249 10.25 16.24 -1.95
C ILE A 249 10.72 16.64 -0.55
N VAL A 250 11.73 15.94 -0.01
CA VAL A 250 12.32 16.21 1.31
C VAL A 250 13.83 16.40 1.13
N PRO A 251 14.32 17.64 0.97
CA PRO A 251 15.74 17.90 0.65
C PRO A 251 16.74 17.30 1.66
N GLU A 252 16.38 17.31 2.94
CA GLU A 252 17.22 16.81 4.05
C GLU A 252 17.12 15.29 4.25
N THR A 253 16.39 14.57 3.38
CA THR A 253 16.27 13.12 3.52
C THR A 253 17.59 12.40 3.23
N VAL A 254 17.88 11.39 4.04
CA VAL A 254 18.97 10.44 3.79
C VAL A 254 18.50 9.20 3.04
N MET A 255 17.20 9.13 2.69
CA MET A 255 16.66 8.05 1.87
C MET A 255 17.31 8.07 0.48
N PRO A 256 17.91 6.95 0.04
CA PRO A 256 18.53 6.87 -1.29
C PRO A 256 17.46 6.80 -2.37
N ASN A 257 17.82 7.23 -3.59
CA ASN A 257 16.99 6.97 -4.76
C ASN A 257 17.21 5.52 -5.23
N PHE A 258 16.17 4.70 -5.13
CA PHE A 258 16.18 3.30 -5.56
C PHE A 258 15.84 3.09 -7.04
N ASN A 259 15.59 4.17 -7.80
CA ASN A 259 15.21 4.17 -9.21
C ASN A 259 13.98 3.29 -9.49
N PHE A 260 12.97 3.38 -8.63
CA PHE A 260 11.74 2.61 -8.77
C PHE A 260 10.95 3.00 -10.03
N SER A 261 10.35 2.01 -10.68
CA SER A 261 9.40 2.22 -11.77
C SER A 261 8.11 2.87 -11.26
N THR A 262 7.29 3.42 -12.17
CA THR A 262 6.01 4.08 -11.79
C THR A 262 5.07 3.12 -11.06
N ALA A 263 4.98 1.87 -11.51
CA ALA A 263 4.18 0.84 -10.86
C ALA A 263 4.69 0.51 -9.45
N GLN A 264 6.02 0.50 -9.25
CA GLN A 264 6.63 0.22 -7.94
C GLN A 264 6.37 1.34 -6.94
N VAL A 265 6.55 2.61 -7.31
CA VAL A 265 6.28 3.75 -6.40
C VAL A 265 4.80 3.86 -6.04
N GLN A 266 3.88 3.60 -6.97
CA GLN A 266 2.44 3.56 -6.70
C GLN A 266 2.07 2.41 -5.77
N SER A 267 2.67 1.24 -5.97
CA SER A 267 2.46 0.07 -5.10
C SER A 267 2.98 0.31 -3.68
N LEU A 268 4.18 0.90 -3.54
CA LEU A 268 4.74 1.28 -2.25
C LEU A 268 3.89 2.34 -1.54
N ALA A 269 3.41 3.35 -2.26
CA ALA A 269 2.48 4.35 -1.71
C ALA A 269 1.20 3.69 -1.17
N MET A 270 0.59 2.78 -1.93
CA MET A 270 -0.58 2.01 -1.47
C MET A 270 -0.29 1.21 -0.20
N LEU A 271 0.84 0.49 -0.15
CA LEU A 271 1.21 -0.29 1.03
C LEU A 271 1.41 0.59 2.26
N VAL A 272 2.14 1.70 2.12
CA VAL A 272 2.47 2.58 3.24
C VAL A 272 1.23 3.30 3.76
N MET A 273 0.37 3.78 2.87
CA MET A 273 -0.93 4.37 3.24
C MET A 273 -1.90 3.36 3.85
N SER A 274 -1.73 2.07 3.57
CA SER A 274 -2.55 1.02 4.20
C SER A 274 -2.15 0.70 5.65
N TRP A 275 -0.99 1.16 6.11
CA TRP A 275 -0.54 0.94 7.49
C TRP A 275 -1.25 1.89 8.45
N ARG A 276 -2.48 1.52 8.79
CA ARG A 276 -3.36 2.25 9.70
C ARG A 276 -3.57 1.52 11.03
N LYS A 277 -3.92 2.25 12.09
CA LYS A 277 -4.45 1.64 13.32
C LYS A 277 -5.88 1.22 13.08
N VAL A 278 -6.16 -0.07 13.28
CA VAL A 278 -7.52 -0.60 13.20
C VAL A 278 -7.78 -1.55 14.36
N GLU A 279 -8.91 -1.34 15.02
CA GLU A 279 -9.43 -2.27 16.02
C GLU A 279 -10.22 -3.37 15.33
N LEU A 280 -9.55 -4.49 15.06
CA LEU A 280 -10.17 -5.67 14.46
C LEU A 280 -10.29 -6.80 15.48
N PRO A 281 -11.47 -7.45 15.60
CA PRO A 281 -11.60 -8.68 16.36
C PRO A 281 -10.67 -9.77 15.81
N SER A 282 -10.18 -10.66 16.68
CA SER A 282 -9.26 -11.73 16.28
C SER A 282 -9.80 -12.63 15.18
N SER A 283 -11.12 -12.79 15.07
CA SER A 283 -11.78 -13.58 14.03
C SER A 283 -11.60 -13.04 12.60
N TYR A 284 -11.22 -11.76 12.46
CA TYR A 284 -10.97 -11.12 11.16
C TYR A 284 -9.49 -11.16 10.76
N LEU A 285 -8.63 -11.65 11.66
CA LEU A 285 -7.20 -11.64 11.49
C LEU A 285 -6.68 -13.07 11.36
N ARG A 286 -5.76 -13.26 10.41
CA ARG A 286 -5.16 -14.56 10.18
C ARG A 286 -3.97 -14.75 11.11
N GLY A 287 -4.16 -15.56 12.16
CA GLY A 287 -3.09 -16.13 12.97
C GLY A 287 -2.31 -15.15 13.86
N ALA A 288 -1.49 -15.73 14.73
CA ALA A 288 -0.46 -15.07 15.53
C ALA A 288 0.84 -15.87 15.36
N PRO A 289 2.03 -15.24 15.42
CA PRO A 289 2.31 -13.87 15.85
C PRO A 289 2.10 -12.78 14.79
N ARG A 290 1.81 -11.56 15.25
CA ARG A 290 1.70 -10.33 14.43
C ARG A 290 3.07 -9.73 14.15
N THR A 291 3.92 -10.53 13.50
CA THR A 291 5.27 -10.14 13.09
C THR A 291 5.45 -10.56 11.64
N ASP A 292 6.34 -9.88 10.92
CA ASP A 292 6.66 -10.29 9.55
C ASP A 292 7.15 -11.75 9.56
N PRO A 293 6.55 -12.65 8.77
CA PRO A 293 6.89 -14.05 8.79
C PRO A 293 8.29 -14.27 8.19
N GLN A 294 9.20 -14.83 8.99
CA GLN A 294 10.48 -15.35 8.50
C GLN A 294 10.32 -16.81 8.09
N THR A 295 10.90 -17.17 6.96
CA THR A 295 10.98 -18.57 6.50
C THR A 295 12.00 -19.33 7.35
N PRO A 296 11.88 -20.67 7.48
CA PRO A 296 12.87 -21.48 8.19
C PRO A 296 14.30 -21.29 7.68
N ALA A 297 14.47 -21.11 6.36
CA ALA A 297 15.77 -20.86 5.74
C ALA A 297 16.36 -19.49 6.13
N GLU A 298 15.54 -18.43 6.23
CA GLU A 298 15.98 -17.11 6.69
C GLU A 298 16.44 -17.15 8.16
N ILE A 299 15.73 -17.92 9.00
CA ILE A 299 16.11 -18.12 10.40
C ILE A 299 17.45 -18.87 10.50
N GLU A 300 17.60 -19.96 9.75
CA GLU A 300 18.84 -20.74 9.73
C GLU A 300 20.04 -19.92 9.23
N GLU A 301 19.84 -19.13 8.17
CA GLU A 301 20.87 -18.21 7.65
C GLU A 301 21.26 -17.15 8.69
N GLU A 302 20.30 -16.56 9.39
CA GLU A 302 20.55 -15.62 10.49
C GLU A 302 21.33 -16.29 11.63
N GLN A 303 20.96 -17.51 12.03
CA GLN A 303 21.69 -18.27 13.06
C GLN A 303 23.12 -18.61 12.63
N ARG A 304 23.33 -18.98 11.36
CA ARG A 304 24.67 -19.23 10.81
C ARG A 304 25.54 -17.99 10.87
N MET A 305 24.99 -16.83 10.51
CA MET A 305 25.73 -15.56 10.57
C MET A 305 26.02 -15.13 12.01
N LEU A 306 25.08 -15.33 12.95
CA LEU A 306 25.23 -14.99 14.37
C LEU A 306 26.33 -15.77 15.10
N HIS A 307 26.65 -16.98 14.64
CA HIS A 307 27.65 -17.87 15.25
C HIS A 307 28.91 -18.07 14.38
N GLY A 308 28.92 -17.52 13.16
CA GLY A 308 30.02 -17.66 12.22
C GLY A 308 31.18 -16.66 12.43
N PRO A 309 32.19 -16.68 11.54
CA PRO A 309 33.36 -15.78 11.60
C PRO A 309 33.00 -14.28 11.58
N GLY A 310 31.92 -13.93 10.90
CA GLY A 310 31.41 -12.56 10.85
C GLY A 310 30.39 -12.19 11.93
N ALA A 311 30.20 -13.02 12.96
CA ALA A 311 29.23 -12.82 14.03
C ALA A 311 29.28 -11.43 14.69
N TRP A 312 30.47 -10.84 14.79
CA TRP A 312 30.64 -9.50 15.33
C TRP A 312 29.86 -8.44 14.53
N PHE A 313 29.89 -8.50 13.19
CA PHE A 313 29.15 -7.56 12.33
C PHE A 313 27.64 -7.75 12.44
N VAL A 314 27.20 -8.97 12.76
CA VAL A 314 25.79 -9.29 12.97
C VAL A 314 25.31 -8.73 14.30
N LYS A 315 26.04 -9.03 15.38
CA LYS A 315 25.72 -8.59 16.75
C LYS A 315 25.80 -7.07 16.92
N THR A 316 26.68 -6.41 16.17
CA THR A 316 26.85 -4.95 16.19
C THR A 316 25.88 -4.24 15.22
N GLY A 317 25.11 -4.99 14.43
CA GLY A 317 24.10 -4.44 13.52
C GLY A 317 24.63 -3.91 12.18
N CYS A 318 25.94 -3.97 11.94
CA CYS A 318 26.54 -3.55 10.66
C CYS A 318 25.97 -4.34 9.47
N PHE A 319 25.66 -5.63 9.68
CA PHE A 319 25.12 -6.51 8.64
C PHE A 319 23.75 -6.07 8.10
N ILE A 320 23.01 -5.25 8.85
CA ILE A 320 21.68 -4.77 8.45
C ILE A 320 21.80 -4.03 7.10
N CYS A 321 22.87 -3.27 6.91
CA CYS A 321 23.10 -2.51 5.67
C CYS A 321 24.23 -3.09 4.81
N HIS A 322 25.24 -3.72 5.41
CA HIS A 322 26.45 -4.13 4.72
C HIS A 322 26.62 -5.65 4.60
N ASN A 323 27.05 -6.13 3.43
CA ASN A 323 27.60 -7.47 3.32
C ASN A 323 28.99 -7.54 3.96
N VAL A 324 29.39 -8.72 4.40
CA VAL A 324 30.79 -9.08 4.69
C VAL A 324 31.04 -10.45 4.04
N SER A 325 31.09 -10.45 2.71
CA SER A 325 31.14 -11.69 1.91
C SER A 325 32.30 -12.60 2.29
N SER A 326 33.48 -12.04 2.61
CA SER A 326 34.66 -12.84 2.98
C SER A 326 34.46 -13.65 4.27
N LEU A 327 33.53 -13.23 5.12
CA LEU A 327 33.18 -13.88 6.39
C LEU A 327 31.78 -14.54 6.37
N GLY A 328 31.18 -14.68 5.18
CA GLY A 328 29.89 -15.33 5.00
C GLY A 328 28.70 -14.57 5.58
N VAL A 329 28.83 -13.25 5.79
CA VAL A 329 27.73 -12.41 6.26
C VAL A 329 27.04 -11.74 5.09
N LYS A 330 25.73 -11.94 5.00
CA LYS A 330 24.88 -11.38 3.97
C LYS A 330 23.90 -10.39 4.59
N SER A 331 23.88 -9.19 4.04
CA SER A 331 22.90 -8.17 4.39
C SER A 331 21.54 -8.51 3.78
N PRO A 332 20.45 -8.38 4.56
CA PRO A 332 19.10 -8.49 4.01
C PRO A 332 18.77 -7.33 3.07
N ALA A 333 19.39 -6.15 3.26
CA ALA A 333 19.05 -4.91 2.56
C ALA A 333 20.03 -4.56 1.43
N GLN A 334 21.31 -4.94 1.56
CA GLN A 334 22.39 -4.61 0.62
C GLN A 334 22.46 -3.12 0.25
N ILE A 335 22.24 -2.25 1.25
CA ILE A 335 22.23 -0.79 1.08
C ILE A 335 23.66 -0.24 1.00
N GLY A 336 24.53 -0.75 1.86
CA GLY A 336 25.93 -0.35 1.94
C GLY A 336 26.85 -1.23 1.10
N PRO A 337 28.03 -0.73 0.70
CA PRO A 337 29.05 -1.53 0.02
C PRO A 337 29.53 -2.70 0.91
N ASP A 338 30.11 -3.73 0.31
CA ASP A 338 30.65 -4.86 1.07
C ASP A 338 31.84 -4.42 1.94
N LEU A 339 31.77 -4.68 3.26
CA LEU A 339 32.83 -4.29 4.19
C LEU A 339 34.11 -5.10 3.99
N SER A 340 34.03 -6.24 3.31
CA SER A 340 35.20 -7.06 2.97
C SER A 340 36.15 -6.35 2.01
N ILE A 341 35.72 -5.28 1.33
CA ILE A 341 36.54 -4.45 0.45
C ILE A 341 36.65 -2.99 0.92
N ALA A 342 36.13 -2.67 2.11
CA ALA A 342 36.00 -1.29 2.57
C ALA A 342 37.34 -0.53 2.67
N VAL A 343 38.45 -1.23 2.92
CA VAL A 343 39.79 -0.61 2.97
C VAL A 343 40.14 0.06 1.63
N GLU A 344 39.85 -0.61 0.51
CA GLU A 344 40.08 -0.06 -0.83
C GLU A 344 38.93 0.86 -1.27
N ASP A 345 37.68 0.47 -1.00
CA ASP A 345 36.49 1.24 -1.41
C ASP A 345 36.48 2.66 -0.83
N VAL A 346 36.82 2.79 0.46
CA VAL A 346 36.86 4.10 1.13
C VAL A 346 37.95 4.98 0.53
N GLN A 347 39.14 4.42 0.29
CA GLN A 347 40.24 5.15 -0.34
C GLN A 347 39.88 5.60 -1.76
N ALA A 348 39.26 4.72 -2.56
CA ALA A 348 38.88 5.02 -3.93
C ALA A 348 37.78 6.09 -4.03
N ARG A 349 36.78 6.05 -3.13
CA ARG A 349 35.60 6.93 -3.20
C ARG A 349 35.78 8.25 -2.47
N PHE A 350 36.52 8.25 -1.37
CA PHE A 350 36.64 9.41 -0.49
C PHE A 350 38.08 9.96 -0.40
N GLY A 351 39.07 9.26 -0.97
CA GLY A 351 40.47 9.69 -0.89
C GLY A 351 41.05 9.65 0.53
N ARG A 352 40.41 8.90 1.44
CA ARG A 352 40.74 8.85 2.87
C ARG A 352 41.02 7.41 3.29
N THR A 353 41.75 7.26 4.39
CA THR A 353 41.92 5.95 5.02
C THR A 353 40.61 5.49 5.67
N LEU A 354 40.47 4.18 5.86
CA LEU A 354 39.34 3.59 6.59
C LEU A 354 39.16 4.21 7.99
N ASP A 355 40.27 4.41 8.70
CA ASP A 355 40.31 4.93 10.06
C ASP A 355 39.79 6.37 10.11
N ASP A 356 40.29 7.22 9.21
CA ASP A 356 39.86 8.63 9.12
C ASP A 356 38.37 8.72 8.77
N PHE A 357 37.91 7.86 7.87
CA PHE A 357 36.50 7.80 7.49
C PHE A 357 35.60 7.35 8.63
N LEU A 358 35.94 6.28 9.36
CA LEU A 358 35.12 5.80 10.47
C LEU A 358 35.12 6.75 11.67
N ARG A 359 36.20 7.50 11.90
CA ARG A 359 36.27 8.54 12.95
C ARG A 359 35.54 9.83 12.59
N ALA A 360 35.49 10.18 11.30
CA ALA A 360 34.77 11.36 10.81
C ALA A 360 34.00 11.01 9.53
N PRO A 361 32.89 10.26 9.65
CA PRO A 361 32.11 9.78 8.51
C PRO A 361 31.35 10.92 7.83
N THR A 362 31.08 10.76 6.54
CA THR A 362 30.28 11.69 5.74
C THR A 362 29.05 11.00 5.14
N GLY A 363 28.08 11.79 4.68
CA GLY A 363 26.86 11.28 4.05
C GLY A 363 26.04 10.40 4.98
N THR A 364 25.49 9.29 4.47
CA THR A 364 24.63 8.39 5.26
C THR A 364 25.33 7.80 6.49
N MET A 365 26.63 7.53 6.40
CA MET A 365 27.37 6.92 7.53
C MET A 365 27.52 7.87 8.72
N SER A 366 27.47 9.19 8.51
CA SER A 366 27.47 10.15 9.63
C SER A 366 26.20 10.04 10.46
N VAL A 367 25.06 9.80 9.81
CA VAL A 367 23.77 9.59 10.49
C VAL A 367 23.72 8.22 11.16
N VAL A 368 24.22 7.17 10.49
CA VAL A 368 24.24 5.80 11.02
C VAL A 368 25.01 5.74 12.35
N LEU A 369 26.25 6.25 12.38
CA LEU A 369 27.10 6.18 13.57
C LEU A 369 26.69 7.17 14.67
N ALA A 370 25.91 8.21 14.33
CA ALA A 370 25.38 9.16 15.31
C ALA A 370 24.06 8.73 15.95
N ARG A 371 23.21 7.96 15.25
CA ARG A 371 21.83 7.67 15.69
C ARG A 371 21.47 6.20 15.85
N GLN A 372 22.07 5.30 15.07
CA GLN A 372 21.66 3.89 15.04
C GLN A 372 22.72 2.94 15.62
N ILE A 373 24.00 3.12 15.25
CA ILE A 373 25.12 2.30 15.73
C ILE A 373 26.10 3.22 16.44
N ILE A 374 25.76 3.62 17.67
CA ILE A 374 26.57 4.55 18.47
C ILE A 374 27.72 3.77 19.09
N LEU A 375 28.95 3.98 18.59
CA LEU A 375 30.16 3.30 19.04
C LEU A 375 30.97 4.19 19.99
N THR A 376 31.43 3.63 21.10
CA THR A 376 32.49 4.25 21.93
C THR A 376 33.83 4.24 21.18
N PRO A 377 34.83 5.07 21.59
CA PRO A 377 36.14 5.06 20.94
C PRO A 377 36.79 3.66 20.86
N ALA A 378 36.69 2.88 21.94
CA ALA A 378 37.20 1.50 21.96
C ALA A 378 36.44 0.57 21.00
N GLN A 379 35.11 0.72 20.88
CA GLN A 379 34.32 -0.04 19.92
C GLN A 379 34.60 0.38 18.48
N LEU A 380 34.95 1.64 18.24
CA LEU A 380 35.35 2.13 16.93
C LEU A 380 36.69 1.53 16.49
N ASP A 381 37.66 1.47 17.39
CA ASP A 381 38.94 0.80 17.13
C ASP A 381 38.75 -0.69 16.82
N MET A 382 37.88 -1.35 17.58
CA MET A 382 37.48 -2.74 17.31
C MET A 382 36.78 -2.87 15.95
N ALA A 383 35.93 -1.93 15.56
CA ALA A 383 35.28 -1.93 14.25
C ALA A 383 36.30 -1.82 13.11
N ILE A 384 37.26 -0.90 13.22
CA ILE A 384 38.35 -0.75 12.25
C ILE A 384 39.14 -2.06 12.14
N GLN A 385 39.51 -2.66 13.27
CA GLN A 385 40.23 -3.95 13.29
C GLN A 385 39.42 -5.04 12.58
N LYS A 386 38.14 -5.19 12.91
CA LYS A 386 37.27 -6.23 12.32
C LYS A 386 37.10 -6.06 10.82
N VAL A 387 36.97 -4.83 10.34
CA VAL A 387 36.90 -4.55 8.89
C VAL A 387 38.22 -4.90 8.20
N ARG A 388 39.37 -4.60 8.82
CA ARG A 388 40.69 -5.01 8.29
C ARG A 388 40.87 -6.53 8.26
N GLU A 389 40.38 -7.25 9.27
CA GLU A 389 40.37 -8.72 9.29
C GLU A 389 39.54 -9.29 8.13
N ALA A 390 38.34 -8.74 7.90
CA ALA A 390 37.51 -9.12 6.76
C ALA A 390 38.19 -8.85 5.41
N TYR A 391 38.90 -7.72 5.29
CA TYR A 391 39.68 -7.38 4.10
C TYR A 391 40.88 -8.31 3.87
N ALA A 392 41.62 -8.65 4.92
CA ALA A 392 42.70 -9.62 4.83
C ALA A 392 42.20 -11.00 4.37
N GLU A 393 41.04 -11.43 4.86
CA GLU A 393 40.41 -12.66 4.40
C GLU A 393 39.95 -12.58 2.93
N HIS A 394 39.39 -11.44 2.51
CA HIS A 394 39.06 -11.18 1.11
C HIS A 394 40.29 -11.33 0.19
N LEU A 395 41.44 -10.77 0.59
CA LEU A 395 42.68 -10.90 -0.19
C LEU A 395 43.17 -12.34 -0.29
N LYS A 396 43.08 -13.13 0.80
CA LYS A 396 43.42 -14.56 0.78
C LYS A 396 42.52 -15.34 -0.18
N GLN A 397 41.22 -15.11 -0.11
CA GLN A 397 40.24 -15.76 -0.98
C GLN A 397 40.45 -15.38 -2.45
N LYS A 398 40.73 -14.11 -2.73
CA LYS A 398 41.06 -13.60 -4.07
C LYS A 398 42.35 -14.24 -4.61
N ALA A 399 43.39 -14.37 -3.79
CA ALA A 399 44.63 -15.05 -4.16
C ALA A 399 44.41 -16.55 -4.44
N ALA A 400 43.61 -17.23 -3.61
CA ALA A 400 43.27 -18.64 -3.80
C ALA A 400 42.39 -18.88 -5.06
N ALA A 401 41.50 -17.94 -5.38
CA ALA A 401 40.68 -17.98 -6.60
C ALA A 401 41.51 -17.70 -7.87
N GLY A 402 42.46 -16.75 -7.79
CA GLY A 402 43.40 -16.45 -8.87
C GLY A 402 44.36 -17.61 -9.21
N GLN A 403 44.64 -18.49 -8.24
CA GLN A 403 45.42 -19.72 -8.46
C GLN A 403 44.62 -20.89 -9.05
N LYS A 404 43.28 -20.76 -9.16
CA LYS A 404 42.36 -21.82 -9.61
C LYS A 404 41.71 -21.57 -10.99
N ALA A 405 42.19 -20.62 -11.79
CA ALA A 405 41.68 -20.43 -13.16
C ALA A 405 42.04 -21.64 -14.07
N PRO A 406 41.16 -22.06 -15.01
CA PRO A 406 41.26 -23.34 -15.70
C PRO A 406 42.32 -23.35 -16.80
N ALA A 407 42.95 -24.51 -16.99
CA ALA A 407 43.77 -24.84 -18.17
C ALA A 407 42.95 -24.65 -19.46
N GLU A 408 43.63 -24.22 -20.52
CA GLU A 408 43.09 -23.94 -21.86
C GLU A 408 42.09 -25.00 -22.36
N PRO A 409 40.99 -24.60 -23.05
CA PRO A 409 40.21 -25.57 -23.79
C PRO A 409 41.00 -26.01 -25.04
N ALA A 410 41.19 -27.32 -25.18
CA ALA A 410 41.67 -27.94 -26.40
C ALA A 410 40.81 -27.54 -27.60
N SER A 411 41.46 -27.29 -28.73
CA SER A 411 40.86 -26.92 -30.01
C SER A 411 39.84 -27.97 -30.48
N GLU A 412 38.56 -27.59 -30.51
CA GLU A 412 37.51 -28.40 -31.13
C GLU A 412 37.39 -28.04 -32.62
N GLN A 413 37.54 -29.06 -33.47
CA GLN A 413 37.44 -28.96 -34.92
C GLN A 413 36.00 -28.62 -35.35
N LYS A 414 35.92 -27.59 -36.19
CA LYS A 414 34.69 -27.04 -36.78
C LYS A 414 34.12 -28.03 -37.82
N THR A 415 32.98 -28.65 -37.52
CA THR A 415 32.12 -29.31 -38.54
C THR A 415 31.10 -28.30 -39.08
N PRO A 416 30.75 -28.31 -40.39
CA PRO A 416 29.83 -27.33 -40.97
C PRO A 416 28.37 -27.77 -40.79
N GLY A 417 27.52 -26.84 -40.34
CA GLY A 417 26.08 -27.03 -40.19
C GLY A 417 25.30 -26.94 -41.51
N PRO A 418 24.08 -27.49 -41.58
CA PRO A 418 23.28 -27.57 -42.80
C PRO A 418 22.61 -26.22 -43.14
N GLY A 419 22.44 -25.99 -44.45
CA GLY A 419 22.05 -24.71 -45.05
C GLY A 419 20.63 -24.21 -44.77
N ALA A 420 20.47 -22.90 -44.94
CA ALA A 420 19.21 -22.17 -44.86
C ALA A 420 18.27 -22.45 -46.05
N PRO A 421 16.94 -22.34 -45.88
CA PRO A 421 15.98 -22.54 -46.97
C PRO A 421 15.81 -21.29 -47.84
N VAL A 422 15.76 -21.52 -49.15
CA VAL A 422 15.55 -20.52 -50.21
C VAL A 422 14.08 -20.10 -50.27
N ARG A 423 13.81 -18.78 -50.25
CA ARG A 423 12.50 -18.20 -50.56
C ARG A 423 12.18 -18.35 -52.06
N LYS A 424 11.03 -18.93 -52.40
CA LYS A 424 10.46 -18.87 -53.76
C LYS A 424 9.54 -17.65 -53.90
N ALA A 425 9.69 -16.93 -55.00
CA ALA A 425 8.82 -15.84 -55.46
C ALA A 425 7.55 -16.41 -56.13
N PRO A 426 6.45 -15.63 -56.23
CA PRO A 426 5.18 -16.10 -56.78
C PRO A 426 5.13 -15.95 -58.30
N ALA A 427 4.49 -16.89 -58.99
CA ALA A 427 4.07 -16.73 -60.37
C ALA A 427 2.67 -17.30 -60.57
N ARG A 428 1.76 -16.37 -60.89
CA ARG A 428 0.41 -16.48 -61.47
C ARG A 428 -0.71 -17.15 -60.67
#